data_AF-A0A316W1Z2-F1
#
_entry.id   AF-A0A316W1Z2-F1
#
_cell.length_a   1.000
_cell.length_b   1.000
_cell.length_c   1.000
_cell.angle_alpha   90.00
_cell.angle_beta   90.00
_cell.angle_gamma   90.00
#
_symmetry.space_group_name_H-M   'P 1'
#
loop_
_entity.id
_entity.type
_entity.pdbx_description
1 polymer ?
#
loop_
_entity_poly.entity_id
_entity_poly.type
_entity_poly.pdbx_seq_one_letter_code
_entity_poly.pdbx_strand_id
1 'polypeptide(L)'
;MLSAFSNAALSATRSRAPMTVRSISSSAIASKDFVQEIYIKELKAYKAPAKSADAHKGQVRDFHAPKAPQAPSVSTSDISSELDAYSKSEPDVAEASASSSSSGSLLESHEDVNAWLEEAKKPVVKEHH
;
A
#
# COMPACT_ATOMS: atom_id res chain seq x y z
N MET A 1 -85.68 -8.17 99.23
CA MET A 1 -84.62 -8.71 100.11
C MET A 1 -83.67 -9.50 99.22
N LEU A 2 -82.41 -9.02 99.11
CA LEU A 2 -81.21 -9.71 98.62
C LEU A 2 -81.21 -10.09 97.12
N SER A 3 -80.14 -9.95 96.33
CA SER A 3 -78.79 -9.39 96.49
C SER A 3 -78.17 -9.37 95.10
N ALA A 4 -77.39 -8.33 94.80
CA ALA A 4 -76.58 -8.16 93.61
C ALA A 4 -75.52 -9.25 93.45
N PHE A 5 -75.14 -9.59 92.20
CA PHE A 5 -73.75 -9.85 91.83
C PHE A 5 -73.53 -9.50 90.35
N SER A 6 -72.81 -8.41 90.12
CA SER A 6 -72.33 -7.99 88.79
C SER A 6 -71.13 -8.85 88.41
N ASN A 7 -71.25 -9.67 87.36
CA ASN A 7 -70.12 -10.38 86.80
C ASN A 7 -69.35 -9.45 85.85
N ALA A 8 -68.26 -8.85 86.34
CA ALA A 8 -67.30 -8.16 85.49
C ALA A 8 -66.49 -9.20 84.70
N ALA A 9 -66.85 -9.42 83.43
CA ALA A 9 -66.04 -10.21 82.52
C ALA A 9 -64.82 -9.39 82.08
N LEU A 10 -63.64 -9.71 82.61
CA LEU A 10 -62.39 -9.18 82.07
C LEU A 10 -62.14 -9.84 80.71
N SER A 11 -62.41 -9.10 79.63
CA SER A 11 -61.98 -9.49 78.28
C SER A 11 -60.46 -9.36 78.19
N ALA A 12 -59.74 -10.47 78.33
CA ALA A 12 -58.31 -10.52 78.07
C ALA A 12 -58.04 -10.39 76.56
N THR A 13 -57.68 -9.19 76.11
CA THR A 13 -57.17 -9.00 74.74
C THR A 13 -55.77 -9.60 74.66
N ARG A 14 -55.64 -10.80 74.09
CA ARG A 14 -54.34 -11.40 73.79
C ARG A 14 -53.65 -10.52 72.73
N SER A 15 -52.67 -9.73 73.14
CA SER A 15 -51.77 -9.04 72.22
C SER A 15 -51.05 -10.09 71.38
N ARG A 16 -51.42 -10.21 70.10
CA ARG A 16 -50.61 -10.94 69.13
C ARG A 16 -49.43 -10.05 68.80
N ALA A 17 -48.23 -10.45 69.21
CA ALA A 17 -47.01 -9.81 68.74
C ALA A 17 -47.03 -9.79 67.20
N PRO A 18 -46.67 -8.67 66.54
CA PRO A 18 -46.66 -8.60 65.09
C PRO A 18 -45.63 -9.61 64.58
N MET A 19 -46.08 -10.68 63.94
CA MET A 19 -45.18 -11.57 63.23
C MET A 19 -44.67 -10.81 62.00
N THR A 20 -43.38 -10.47 62.01
CA THR A 20 -42.74 -9.80 60.88
C THR A 20 -42.59 -10.81 59.75
N VAL A 21 -43.59 -10.89 58.88
CA VAL A 21 -43.49 -11.68 57.66
C VAL A 21 -42.51 -10.95 56.74
N ARG A 22 -41.32 -11.53 56.53
CA ARG A 22 -40.36 -11.01 55.56
C ARG A 22 -40.97 -11.19 54.16
N SER A 23 -41.33 -10.08 53.54
CA SER A 23 -41.72 -10.03 52.13
C SER A 23 -40.51 -10.40 51.27
N ILE A 24 -40.52 -11.57 50.64
CA ILE A 24 -39.57 -11.90 49.58
C ILE A 24 -40.10 -11.25 48.31
N SER A 25 -39.53 -10.10 47.94
CA SER A 25 -39.80 -9.46 46.66
C SER A 25 -39.00 -10.19 45.58
N SER A 26 -39.64 -11.10 44.86
CA SER A 26 -39.10 -11.56 43.58
C SER A 26 -39.50 -10.55 42.53
N SER A 27 -38.56 -9.71 42.06
CA SER A 27 -38.83 -8.94 40.85
C SER A 27 -39.13 -9.95 39.73
N ALA A 28 -40.26 -9.82 39.06
CA ALA A 28 -40.48 -10.57 37.83
C ALA A 28 -39.27 -10.30 36.94
N ILE A 29 -38.55 -11.37 36.56
CA ILE A 29 -37.52 -11.21 35.54
C ILE A 29 -38.25 -10.63 34.35
N ALA A 30 -37.87 -9.44 33.89
CA ALA A 30 -38.37 -8.93 32.62
C ALA A 30 -37.83 -9.91 31.58
N SER A 31 -38.62 -10.95 31.30
CA SER A 31 -38.30 -11.97 30.31
C SER A 31 -38.34 -11.25 28.97
N LYS A 32 -37.18 -10.69 28.61
CA LYS A 32 -36.85 -10.30 27.25
C LYS A 32 -37.26 -11.48 26.37
N ASP A 33 -37.94 -11.18 25.26
CA ASP A 33 -38.55 -12.16 24.37
C ASP A 33 -37.61 -13.36 24.17
N PHE A 34 -38.08 -14.55 24.54
CA PHE A 34 -37.28 -15.77 24.53
C PHE A 34 -36.76 -16.09 23.12
N VAL A 35 -37.53 -15.74 22.09
CA VAL A 35 -37.12 -15.89 20.69
C VAL A 35 -35.94 -14.98 20.38
N GLN A 36 -35.98 -13.73 20.86
CA GLN A 36 -34.90 -12.77 20.69
C GLN A 36 -33.61 -13.23 21.40
N GLU A 37 -33.73 -13.78 22.61
CA GLU A 37 -32.57 -14.28 23.36
C GLU A 37 -31.95 -15.52 22.70
N ILE A 38 -32.75 -16.45 22.17
CA ILE A 38 -32.24 -17.58 21.39
C ILE A 38 -31.52 -17.07 20.14
N TYR A 39 -32.15 -16.16 19.39
CA TYR A 39 -31.58 -15.61 18.17
C TYR A 39 -30.22 -14.93 18.42
N ILE A 40 -30.13 -14.08 19.44
CA ILE A 40 -28.87 -13.42 19.80
C ILE A 40 -27.82 -14.44 20.24
N LYS A 41 -28.21 -15.50 20.95
CA LYS A 41 -27.29 -16.58 21.34
C LYS A 41 -26.76 -17.33 20.13
N GLU A 42 -27.61 -17.65 19.16
CA GLU A 42 -27.21 -18.32 17.92
C GLU A 42 -26.28 -17.44 17.08
N LEU A 43 -26.60 -16.15 16.93
CA LEU A 43 -25.73 -15.19 16.24
C LEU A 43 -24.35 -15.08 16.90
N LYS A 44 -24.30 -15.02 18.25
CA LYS A 44 -23.04 -14.93 18.99
C LYS A 44 -22.24 -16.23 18.98
N ALA A 45 -22.94 -17.38 18.94
CA ALA A 45 -22.32 -18.70 18.85
C ALA A 45 -21.88 -19.03 17.41
N TYR A 46 -22.39 -18.30 16.41
CA TYR A 46 -22.05 -18.54 15.03
C TYR A 46 -20.56 -18.29 14.77
N LYS A 47 -19.85 -19.37 14.47
CA LYS A 47 -18.49 -19.32 13.95
C LYS A 47 -18.58 -19.40 12.43
N ALA A 48 -18.18 -18.33 11.75
CA ALA A 48 -18.07 -18.37 10.29
C ALA A 48 -17.18 -19.54 9.86
N PRO A 49 -17.57 -20.30 8.82
CA PRO A 49 -16.77 -21.41 8.33
C PRO A 49 -15.37 -20.90 7.96
N ALA A 50 -14.36 -21.71 8.28
CA ALA A 50 -12.99 -21.37 7.98
C ALA A 50 -12.86 -21.11 6.47
N LYS A 51 -12.35 -19.93 6.12
CA LYS A 51 -12.10 -19.57 4.72
C LYS A 51 -11.15 -20.62 4.16
N SER A 52 -11.57 -21.30 3.10
CA SER A 52 -10.76 -22.34 2.46
C SER A 52 -9.41 -21.75 2.06
N ALA A 53 -8.33 -22.54 2.21
CA ALA A 53 -6.99 -22.10 1.81
C ALA A 53 -6.95 -21.61 0.36
N ASP A 54 -7.84 -22.16 -0.47
CA ASP A 54 -8.00 -21.87 -1.88
C ASP A 54 -8.98 -20.74 -2.21
N ALA A 55 -9.45 -19.96 -1.23
CA ALA A 55 -10.42 -18.88 -1.47
C ALA A 55 -9.92 -17.74 -2.39
N HIS A 56 -8.65 -17.80 -2.82
CA HIS A 56 -8.05 -16.91 -3.81
C HIS A 56 -8.11 -17.45 -5.24
N LYS A 57 -8.33 -18.76 -5.42
CA LYS A 57 -8.44 -19.40 -6.74
C LYS A 57 -9.73 -18.92 -7.42
N GLY A 58 -9.60 -18.21 -8.53
CA GLY A 58 -10.71 -17.67 -9.32
C GLY A 58 -10.87 -16.15 -9.22
N GLN A 59 -10.56 -15.55 -8.07
CA GLN A 59 -10.57 -14.09 -7.89
C GLN A 59 -9.30 -13.44 -8.45
N VAL A 60 -8.16 -14.11 -8.34
CA VAL A 60 -6.87 -13.63 -8.83
C VAL A 60 -6.33 -14.61 -9.88
N ARG A 61 -5.64 -14.09 -10.90
CA ARG A 61 -4.90 -14.91 -11.88
C ARG A 61 -3.62 -15.44 -11.23
N ASP A 62 -3.23 -16.66 -11.60
CA ASP A 62 -2.01 -17.25 -11.10
C ASP A 62 -0.78 -16.44 -11.57
N PHE A 63 0.08 -16.10 -10.63
CA PHE A 63 1.28 -15.33 -10.93
C PHE A 63 2.35 -16.26 -11.50
N HIS A 64 2.69 -16.04 -12.78
CA HIS A 64 3.84 -16.67 -13.42
C HIS A 64 4.95 -15.65 -13.55
N ALA A 65 6.09 -15.91 -12.89
CA ALA A 65 7.28 -15.12 -13.10
C ALA A 65 7.72 -15.26 -14.57
N PRO A 66 8.03 -14.14 -15.27
CA PRO A 66 8.53 -14.22 -16.63
C PRO A 66 9.85 -14.98 -16.64
N LYS A 67 10.07 -15.79 -17.68
CA LYS A 67 11.33 -16.50 -17.88
C LYS A 67 12.47 -15.49 -17.95
N ALA A 68 13.59 -15.80 -17.30
CA ALA A 68 14.80 -15.00 -17.38
C ALA A 68 15.17 -14.73 -18.85
N PRO A 69 15.61 -13.50 -19.19
CA PRO A 69 15.95 -13.16 -20.56
C PRO A 69 17.05 -14.09 -21.05
N GLN A 70 16.85 -14.70 -22.22
CA GLN A 70 17.92 -15.43 -22.87
C GLN A 70 18.94 -14.42 -23.39
N ALA A 71 20.22 -14.72 -23.17
CA ALA A 71 21.29 -13.97 -23.79
C ALA A 71 21.10 -13.98 -25.32
N PRO A 72 21.38 -12.86 -26.01
CA PRO A 72 21.26 -12.81 -27.46
C PRO A 72 22.13 -13.91 -28.07
N SER A 73 21.53 -14.73 -28.92
CA SER A 73 22.23 -15.76 -29.70
C SER A 73 22.96 -15.10 -30.88
N VAL A 74 23.82 -14.12 -30.60
CA VAL A 74 24.79 -13.65 -31.59
C VAL A 74 25.89 -14.70 -31.65
N SER A 75 26.00 -15.39 -32.78
CA SER A 75 27.03 -16.38 -32.98
C SER A 75 28.39 -15.68 -33.02
N THR A 76 29.43 -16.29 -32.45
CA THR A 76 30.77 -15.67 -32.41
C THR A 76 31.35 -15.41 -33.81
N SER A 77 30.88 -16.15 -34.82
CA SER A 77 31.26 -15.97 -36.23
C SER A 77 30.73 -14.66 -36.82
N ASP A 78 29.46 -14.33 -36.55
CA ASP A 78 28.83 -13.13 -37.12
C ASP A 78 29.50 -11.87 -36.54
N ILE A 79 29.80 -11.88 -35.23
CA ILE A 79 30.48 -10.78 -34.53
C ILE A 79 31.88 -10.54 -35.10
N SER A 80 32.63 -11.59 -35.40
CA SER A 80 33.98 -11.43 -35.98
C SER A 80 33.91 -10.77 -37.37
N SER A 81 32.94 -11.17 -38.20
CA SER A 81 32.77 -10.59 -39.53
C SER A 81 32.34 -9.10 -39.50
N GLU A 82 31.47 -8.74 -38.56
CA GLU A 82 31.03 -7.36 -38.35
C GLU A 82 32.17 -6.49 -37.82
N LEU A 83 32.97 -6.99 -36.86
CA LEU A 83 34.15 -6.27 -36.37
C LEU A 83 35.19 -6.03 -37.46
N ASP A 84 35.39 -7.02 -38.33
CA ASP A 84 36.25 -6.86 -39.50
C ASP A 84 35.70 -5.79 -40.44
N ALA A 85 34.39 -5.80 -40.74
CA ALA A 85 33.76 -4.79 -41.59
C ALA A 85 33.89 -3.37 -41.00
N TYR A 86 33.65 -3.21 -39.69
CA TYR A 86 33.83 -1.94 -38.99
C TYR A 86 35.30 -1.48 -38.95
N SER A 87 36.25 -2.42 -38.83
CA SER A 87 37.67 -2.07 -38.84
C SER A 87 38.17 -1.67 -40.23
N LYS A 88 37.54 -2.15 -41.31
CA LYS A 88 37.87 -1.73 -42.69
C LYS A 88 37.09 -0.49 -43.15
N SER A 89 36.01 -0.11 -42.47
CA SER A 89 35.31 1.13 -42.78
C SER A 89 36.12 2.31 -42.22
N GLU A 90 36.92 2.95 -43.07
CA GLU A 90 37.40 4.29 -42.77
C GLU A 90 36.22 5.26 -42.76
N PRO A 91 36.15 6.18 -41.79
CA PRO A 91 35.15 7.23 -41.81
C PRO A 91 35.33 8.05 -43.09
N ASP A 92 34.22 8.35 -43.76
CA ASP A 92 34.19 9.21 -44.96
C ASP A 92 34.57 10.64 -44.56
N VAL A 93 35.88 10.87 -44.46
CA VAL A 93 36.45 12.21 -44.39
C VAL A 93 36.38 12.71 -45.82
N ALA A 94 35.33 13.47 -46.12
CA ALA A 94 35.16 14.13 -47.41
C ALA A 94 36.52 14.68 -47.87
N GLU A 95 37.07 14.10 -48.94
CA GLU A 95 38.32 14.61 -49.52
C GLU A 95 38.10 16.09 -49.80
N ALA A 96 38.97 16.94 -49.23
CA ALA A 96 39.04 18.34 -49.60
C ALA A 96 39.45 18.39 -51.08
N SER A 97 38.44 18.36 -51.96
CA SER A 97 38.60 18.48 -53.39
C SER A 97 39.38 19.75 -53.68
N ALA A 98 40.57 19.57 -54.26
CA ALA A 98 41.39 20.67 -54.72
C ALA A 98 40.63 21.47 -55.79
N SER A 99 40.22 22.67 -55.38
CA SER A 99 39.84 23.83 -56.20
C SER A 99 38.59 23.72 -57.08
N SER A 100 37.51 24.39 -56.67
CA SER A 100 37.17 25.72 -57.20
C SER A 100 35.83 26.23 -56.65
N SER A 101 35.87 27.51 -56.24
CA SER A 101 34.80 28.39 -55.78
C SER A 101 33.40 28.18 -56.38
N SER A 102 32.38 27.95 -55.51
CA SER A 102 31.12 28.73 -55.53
C SER A 102 30.24 28.42 -54.30
N SER A 103 30.38 29.30 -53.31
CA SER A 103 29.38 29.81 -52.35
C SER A 103 28.15 28.96 -52.00
N GLY A 104 28.16 28.39 -50.79
CA GLY A 104 27.00 27.75 -50.18
C GLY A 104 27.07 27.58 -48.65
N SER A 105 27.21 28.70 -47.92
CA SER A 105 26.69 28.94 -46.56
C SER A 105 26.67 27.77 -45.54
N LEU A 106 27.82 27.40 -44.95
CA LEU A 106 27.88 26.85 -43.57
C LEU A 106 29.32 26.82 -43.00
N LEU A 107 30.11 27.89 -43.17
CA LEU A 107 31.39 27.99 -42.49
C LEU A 107 31.57 29.46 -42.11
N GLU A 108 30.92 29.84 -41.02
CA GLU A 108 31.20 31.10 -40.35
C GLU A 108 32.68 31.04 -39.94
N SER A 109 33.48 31.76 -40.73
CA SER A 109 34.86 32.20 -40.52
C SER A 109 36.04 31.23 -40.66
N HIS A 110 36.30 30.79 -41.90
CA HIS A 110 37.65 30.34 -42.29
C HIS A 110 38.72 31.45 -42.21
N GLU A 111 38.32 32.74 -42.22
CA GLU A 111 39.21 33.88 -41.94
C GLU A 111 39.59 33.97 -40.43
N ASP A 112 38.70 33.53 -39.52
CA ASP A 112 38.98 33.59 -38.07
C ASP A 112 40.00 32.53 -37.64
N VAL A 113 40.04 31.37 -38.29
CA VAL A 113 41.01 30.30 -37.94
C VAL A 113 42.45 30.77 -38.18
N ASN A 114 42.70 31.44 -39.30
CA ASN A 114 44.03 31.98 -39.62
C ASN A 114 44.38 33.17 -38.72
N ALA A 115 43.42 34.05 -38.44
CA ALA A 115 43.62 35.16 -37.50
C ALA A 115 43.91 34.66 -36.06
N TRP A 116 43.22 33.60 -35.63
CA TRP A 116 43.44 32.96 -34.33
C TRP A 116 44.81 32.28 -34.23
N LEU A 117 45.26 31.61 -35.29
CA LEU A 117 46.60 31.03 -35.36
C LEU A 117 47.72 32.07 -35.30
N GLU A 118 47.53 33.23 -35.92
CA GLU A 118 48.49 34.34 -35.84
C GLU A 118 48.50 35.00 -34.47
N GLU A 119 47.36 35.10 -33.78
CA GLU A 119 47.29 35.58 -32.40
C GLU A 119 47.98 34.62 -31.42
N ALA A 120 47.77 33.31 -31.56
CA ALA A 120 48.39 32.30 -30.71
C ALA A 120 49.93 32.24 -30.84
N LYS A 121 50.49 32.69 -31.98
CA LYS A 121 51.93 32.80 -32.20
C LYS A 121 52.56 34.04 -31.58
N LYS A 122 51.76 35.06 -31.20
CA LYS A 122 52.31 36.25 -30.55
C LYS A 122 52.84 35.87 -29.15
N PRO A 123 54.04 36.33 -28.75
CA PRO A 123 54.56 36.03 -27.43
C PRO A 123 53.66 36.67 -26.37
N VAL A 124 53.23 35.87 -25.38
CA VAL A 124 52.47 36.38 -24.24
C VAL A 124 53.31 37.42 -23.51
N VAL A 125 52.88 38.67 -23.54
CA VAL A 125 53.48 39.74 -22.72
C VAL A 125 53.18 39.42 -21.26
N LYS A 126 54.20 39.01 -20.51
CA LYS A 126 54.11 38.91 -19.06
C LYS A 126 54.16 40.34 -18.49
N GLU A 127 53.00 40.97 -18.34
CA GLU A 127 52.91 42.20 -17.56
C GLU A 127 53.32 41.88 -16.12
N HIS A 128 54.40 42.50 -15.63
CA HIS A 128 54.86 42.38 -14.26
C HIS A 128 54.02 43.26 -13.34
N HIS A 129 52.95 42.70 -12.76
CA HIS A 129 52.33 43.17 -11.52
C HIS A 129 52.16 42.01 -10.56
#